data_AF-A0A8H6WTT8-F1
#
_entry.id   AF-A0A8H6WTT8-F1
#
_cell.length_a   1.000
_cell.length_b   1.000
_cell.length_c   1.000
_cell.angle_alpha   90.00
_cell.angle_beta   90.00
_cell.angle_gamma   90.00
#
_symmetry.space_group_name_H-M   'P 1'
#
loop_
_entity.id
_entity.type
_entity.pdbx_description
1 polymer ?
#
loop_
_entity_poly.entity_id
_entity_poly.type
_entity_poly.pdbx_seq_one_letter_code
_entity_poly.pdbx_strand_id
1 'polypeptide(L)'
;MAQDENPVISNHNSDQFAALQAQYNYNAGSSARYATAAYLLGMGPPPPPTNRERAVAYAQAGLDSGMFSQPQFEENRSDDSDDENDPAPPPPSQPRIDPALLMLSNPGVGANDFVVGVNEPVPNITVEVVDYAAKDKTKQMKTQLIIPANIPSIDFFSRIHARMNIDPATATLGWKESQDRRRDPHNRLSTAQDLSDAFKRLITLQNRRRKKPVIMEVVNLEVQADGKPTKQAEKQSETAITIPELEKVKAKLTCALHPGRNRWCYVMPPTSKHPGKHIPLGIDHVGLWARKVHDGEADEDCIDPPNIFNFDEMAERGRAREERSARSRGQAALPPIHVHVNSGSGEQVLRDIDSNVPTSHKRVRDESSDDDSDDDDDTLTIIDVLRELNTRYPALNYLQYASALEAKGIVYASSALSFDYAYYKNDVGMADGAIAAFIRRTGKMVKAAKKKNGKKRARTAVPDNEKEN
;
A
#
# COMPACT_ATOMS: atom_id res chain seq x y z
N MET A 1 -10.72 28.59 -64.98
CA MET A 1 -11.85 28.84 -64.05
C MET A 1 -12.79 27.65 -64.13
N ALA A 2 -12.55 26.65 -63.30
CA ALA A 2 -13.46 25.52 -63.11
C ALA A 2 -13.61 25.38 -61.59
N GLN A 3 -14.85 25.48 -61.12
CA GLN A 3 -15.20 25.42 -59.70
C GLN A 3 -15.55 23.96 -59.38
N ASP A 4 -14.79 23.38 -58.45
CA ASP A 4 -15.09 22.10 -57.81
C ASP A 4 -16.07 22.34 -56.66
N GLU A 5 -17.28 21.78 -56.77
CA GLU A 5 -18.24 21.68 -55.66
C GLU A 5 -18.24 20.24 -55.12
N ASN A 6 -17.84 20.08 -53.86
CA ASN A 6 -17.91 18.83 -53.11
C ASN A 6 -19.15 18.82 -52.21
N PRO A 7 -20.00 17.78 -52.22
CA PRO A 7 -21.18 17.73 -51.37
C PRO A 7 -20.84 17.33 -49.93
N VAL A 8 -21.36 18.11 -48.98
CA VAL A 8 -21.30 17.85 -47.54
C VAL A 8 -22.32 16.76 -47.18
N ILE A 9 -21.83 15.57 -46.84
CA ILE A 9 -22.64 14.49 -46.27
C ILE A 9 -22.76 14.73 -44.76
N SER A 10 -23.95 15.08 -44.29
CA SER A 10 -24.27 15.26 -42.88
C SER A 10 -24.40 13.93 -42.15
N ASN A 11 -23.54 13.68 -41.16
CA ASN A 11 -23.59 12.54 -40.26
C ASN A 11 -24.75 12.69 -39.25
N HIS A 12 -25.93 12.16 -39.58
CA HIS A 12 -27.11 12.15 -38.69
C HIS A 12 -27.42 10.78 -38.07
N ASN A 13 -26.58 9.76 -38.30
CA ASN A 13 -26.85 8.38 -37.86
C ASN A 13 -26.14 7.96 -36.54
N SER A 14 -25.29 8.81 -35.96
CA SER A 14 -24.53 8.44 -34.75
C SER A 14 -25.35 8.52 -33.46
N ASP A 15 -26.33 9.43 -33.39
CA ASP A 15 -27.08 9.67 -32.15
C ASP A 15 -28.19 8.62 -31.91
N GLN A 16 -28.70 7.98 -32.97
CA GLN A 16 -29.70 6.92 -32.83
C GLN A 16 -29.13 5.60 -32.27
N PHE A 17 -27.86 5.30 -32.54
CA PHE A 17 -27.21 4.10 -31.99
C PHE A 17 -26.89 4.23 -30.50
N ALA A 18 -26.54 5.43 -30.02
CA ALA A 18 -26.30 5.68 -28.61
C ALA A 18 -27.57 5.56 -27.75
N ALA A 19 -28.72 6.01 -28.28
CA ALA A 19 -30.01 5.91 -27.59
C ALA A 19 -30.49 4.44 -27.44
N LEU A 20 -30.28 3.60 -28.45
CA LEU A 20 -30.62 2.18 -28.40
C LEU A 20 -29.73 1.38 -27.43
N GLN A 21 -28.43 1.71 -27.32
CA GLN A 21 -27.54 1.09 -26.33
C GLN A 21 -27.89 1.47 -24.89
N ALA A 22 -28.35 2.71 -24.65
CA ALA A 22 -28.80 3.14 -23.32
C ALA A 22 -30.07 2.41 -22.87
N GLN A 23 -31.04 2.16 -23.77
CA GLN A 23 -32.24 1.37 -23.46
C GLN A 23 -31.93 -0.11 -23.20
N TYR A 24 -30.96 -0.70 -23.90
CA TYR A 24 -30.58 -2.10 -23.68
C TYR A 24 -29.91 -2.32 -22.31
N ASN A 25 -29.10 -1.36 -21.86
CA ASN A 25 -28.42 -1.43 -20.55
C ASN A 25 -29.37 -1.20 -19.36
N TYR A 26 -30.46 -0.44 -19.55
CA TYR A 26 -31.47 -0.24 -18.48
C TYR A 26 -32.29 -1.51 -18.19
N ASN A 27 -32.47 -2.39 -19.18
CA ASN A 27 -33.19 -3.66 -19.02
C ASN A 27 -32.36 -4.81 -18.45
N ALA A 28 -31.03 -4.74 -18.52
CA ALA A 28 -30.16 -5.79 -17.97
C ALA A 28 -30.10 -5.78 -16.43
N GLY A 29 -30.24 -4.61 -15.79
CA GLY A 29 -30.21 -4.48 -14.33
C GLY A 29 -31.51 -4.84 -13.62
N SER A 30 -32.66 -4.66 -14.29
CA SER A 30 -33.98 -5.01 -13.75
C SER A 30 -34.26 -6.52 -13.79
N SER A 31 -33.77 -7.22 -14.82
CA SER A 31 -33.98 -8.66 -15.02
C SER A 31 -33.42 -9.53 -13.87
N ALA A 32 -32.28 -9.17 -13.29
CA ALA A 32 -31.67 -9.95 -12.20
C ALA A 32 -32.51 -9.93 -10.91
N ARG A 33 -33.19 -8.82 -10.60
CA ARG A 33 -34.04 -8.71 -9.40
C ARG A 33 -35.36 -9.46 -9.56
N TYR A 34 -35.95 -9.47 -10.76
CA TYR A 34 -37.15 -10.25 -11.05
C TYR A 34 -36.88 -11.76 -11.04
N ALA A 35 -35.71 -12.20 -11.51
CA ALA A 35 -35.33 -13.62 -11.48
C ALA A 35 -35.24 -14.17 -10.04
N THR A 36 -34.67 -13.39 -9.10
CA THR A 36 -34.60 -13.79 -7.69
C THR A 36 -35.99 -13.83 -7.04
N ALA A 37 -36.85 -12.85 -7.31
CA ALA A 37 -38.22 -12.83 -6.79
C ALA A 37 -39.07 -13.99 -7.33
N ALA A 38 -38.95 -14.31 -8.63
CA ALA A 38 -39.66 -15.44 -9.23
C ALA A 38 -39.20 -16.79 -8.67
N TYR A 39 -37.91 -16.96 -8.39
CA TYR A 39 -37.39 -18.16 -7.71
C TYR A 39 -37.93 -18.29 -6.28
N LEU A 40 -37.93 -17.19 -5.51
CA LEU A 40 -38.45 -17.19 -4.13
C LEU A 40 -39.96 -17.50 -4.05
N LEU A 41 -40.71 -17.20 -5.12
CA LEU A 41 -42.13 -17.51 -5.26
C LEU A 41 -42.39 -18.89 -5.91
N GLY A 42 -41.33 -19.67 -6.19
CA GLY A 42 -41.46 -21.01 -6.80
C GLY A 42 -41.89 -21.00 -8.28
N MET A 43 -41.83 -19.84 -8.94
CA MET A 43 -42.28 -19.66 -10.32
C MET A 43 -41.12 -19.50 -11.32
N GLY A 44 -39.87 -19.57 -10.86
CA GLY A 44 -38.67 -19.37 -11.68
C GLY A 44 -37.59 -20.43 -11.47
N PRO A 45 -36.70 -20.63 -12.46
CA PRO A 45 -35.54 -21.50 -12.30
C PRO A 45 -34.61 -20.98 -11.19
N PRO A 46 -33.86 -21.86 -10.50
CA PRO A 46 -32.90 -21.45 -9.50
C PRO A 46 -31.86 -20.48 -10.08
N PRO A 47 -31.49 -19.41 -9.35
CA PRO A 47 -30.47 -18.50 -9.81
C PRO A 47 -29.15 -19.26 -10.00
N PRO A 48 -28.33 -18.88 -11.00
CA PRO A 48 -27.03 -19.50 -11.19
C PRO A 48 -26.17 -19.32 -9.92
N PRO A 49 -25.38 -20.33 -9.52
CA PRO A 49 -24.59 -20.26 -8.30
C PRO A 49 -23.59 -19.12 -8.37
N THR A 50 -23.53 -18.36 -7.27
CA THR A 50 -22.61 -17.23 -7.09
C THR A 50 -21.16 -17.70 -7.12
N ASN A 51 -20.22 -16.80 -7.42
CA ASN A 51 -18.79 -17.12 -7.41
C ASN A 51 -18.32 -17.65 -6.04
N ARG A 52 -18.95 -17.20 -4.95
CA ARG A 52 -18.68 -17.69 -3.60
C ARG A 52 -19.11 -19.14 -3.42
N GLU A 53 -20.32 -19.50 -3.86
CA GLU A 53 -20.82 -20.88 -3.80
C GLU A 53 -20.00 -21.83 -4.68
N ARG A 54 -19.57 -21.36 -5.86
CA ARG A 54 -18.63 -22.12 -6.71
C ARG A 54 -17.30 -22.37 -6.00
N ALA A 55 -16.73 -21.36 -5.35
CA ALA A 55 -15.48 -21.51 -4.61
C ALA A 55 -15.61 -22.50 -3.43
N VAL A 56 -16.73 -22.46 -2.70
CA VAL A 56 -17.02 -23.43 -1.63
C VAL A 56 -17.17 -24.84 -2.19
N ALA A 57 -17.89 -25.01 -3.30
CA ALA A 57 -18.04 -26.30 -3.95
C ALA A 57 -16.68 -26.88 -4.42
N TYR A 58 -15.79 -26.05 -4.97
CA TYR A 58 -14.43 -26.49 -5.32
C TYR A 58 -13.59 -26.87 -4.10
N ALA A 59 -13.68 -26.11 -3.00
CA ALA A 59 -12.98 -26.44 -1.77
C ALA A 59 -13.48 -27.76 -1.17
N GLN A 60 -14.79 -27.97 -1.14
CA GLN A 60 -15.42 -29.21 -0.67
C GLN A 60 -15.01 -30.40 -1.54
N ALA A 61 -15.06 -30.25 -2.87
CA ALA A 61 -14.62 -31.29 -3.80
C ALA A 61 -13.14 -31.64 -3.63
N GLY A 62 -12.29 -30.67 -3.28
CA GLY A 62 -10.87 -30.91 -2.97
C GLY A 62 -10.65 -31.71 -1.67
N LEU A 63 -11.53 -31.53 -0.68
CA LEU A 63 -11.51 -32.30 0.57
C LEU A 63 -12.03 -33.73 0.36
N ASP A 64 -13.10 -33.90 -0.40
CA ASP A 64 -13.72 -35.21 -0.66
C ASP A 64 -12.87 -36.08 -1.62
N SER A 65 -12.07 -35.46 -2.49
CA SER A 65 -11.25 -36.18 -3.49
C SER A 65 -9.94 -36.75 -2.92
N GLY A 66 -9.67 -36.63 -1.61
CA GLY A 66 -8.47 -37.20 -0.98
C GLY A 66 -7.13 -36.66 -1.51
N MET A 67 -7.15 -35.55 -2.26
CA MET A 67 -5.96 -34.92 -2.86
C MET A 67 -4.98 -34.33 -1.84
N PHE A 68 -5.33 -34.33 -0.56
CA PHE A 68 -4.47 -33.97 0.58
C PHE A 68 -4.05 -35.20 1.40
N SER A 69 -3.77 -36.33 0.75
CA SER A 69 -3.06 -37.43 1.41
C SER A 69 -1.65 -36.96 1.76
N GLN A 70 -1.39 -36.81 3.06
CA GLN A 70 -0.06 -36.54 3.60
C GLN A 70 0.94 -37.57 3.05
N PRO A 71 2.16 -37.16 2.65
CA PRO A 71 3.22 -38.11 2.42
C PRO A 71 3.50 -38.84 3.74
N GLN A 72 3.37 -40.17 3.72
CA GLN A 72 3.77 -41.00 4.85
C GLN A 72 5.28 -40.82 5.09
N PHE A 73 5.62 -40.17 6.21
CA PHE A 73 6.95 -40.26 6.78
C PHE A 73 7.05 -41.63 7.44
N GLU A 74 7.74 -42.55 6.78
CA GLU A 74 8.20 -43.78 7.41
C GLU A 74 9.24 -43.41 8.49
N GLU A 75 8.84 -43.57 9.75
CA GLU A 75 9.74 -43.60 10.91
C GLU A 75 10.67 -44.82 10.79
N ASN A 76 11.87 -44.61 10.25
CA ASN A 76 12.99 -45.53 10.47
C ASN A 76 13.62 -45.25 11.83
N ARG A 77 13.23 -46.05 12.83
CA ARG A 77 13.98 -46.26 14.06
C ARG A 77 15.00 -47.39 13.84
N SER A 78 16.27 -47.06 13.96
CA SER A 78 17.39 -47.97 14.21
C SER A 78 18.42 -47.12 14.94
N ASP A 79 18.50 -47.15 16.28
CA ASP A 79 18.99 -48.24 17.15
C ASP A 79 20.51 -48.47 16.97
N ASP A 80 21.18 -48.39 18.11
CA ASP A 80 22.63 -48.38 18.33
C ASP A 80 23.33 -49.60 17.74
N SER A 81 24.47 -49.38 17.07
CA SER A 81 25.62 -50.25 17.19
C SER A 81 26.88 -49.56 16.68
N ASP A 82 27.86 -49.50 17.56
CA ASP A 82 29.27 -49.24 17.29
C ASP A 82 29.84 -50.13 16.16
N ASP A 83 31.02 -49.71 15.71
CA ASP A 83 32.06 -50.44 15.00
C ASP A 83 32.28 -50.22 13.48
N GLU A 84 33.58 -49.97 13.24
CA GLU A 84 34.39 -50.36 12.09
C GLU A 84 34.37 -49.52 10.79
N ASN A 85 35.48 -48.79 10.65
CA ASN A 85 36.26 -48.53 9.43
C ASN A 85 35.71 -49.14 8.13
N ASP A 86 35.18 -48.30 7.25
CA ASP A 86 35.09 -48.59 5.82
C ASP A 86 35.88 -47.55 4.98
N PRO A 87 36.70 -47.99 4.01
CA PRO A 87 37.56 -47.14 3.22
C PRO A 87 36.80 -46.34 2.15
N ALA A 88 37.30 -45.15 1.87
CA ALA A 88 36.73 -44.19 0.92
C ALA A 88 36.45 -44.81 -0.48
N PRO A 89 35.31 -44.47 -1.11
CA PRO A 89 35.02 -44.89 -2.48
C PRO A 89 35.98 -44.22 -3.49
N PRO A 90 36.38 -44.94 -4.56
CA PRO A 90 37.26 -44.38 -5.59
C PRO A 90 36.55 -43.28 -6.41
N PRO A 91 37.30 -42.28 -6.90
CA PRO A 91 36.74 -41.17 -7.66
C PRO A 91 36.15 -41.64 -9.01
N PRO A 92 35.07 -41.00 -9.50
CA PRO A 92 34.45 -41.36 -10.77
C PRO A 92 35.41 -41.11 -11.94
N SER A 93 35.51 -42.14 -12.78
CA SER A 93 36.27 -42.18 -14.03
C SER A 93 35.89 -41.02 -14.95
N GLN A 94 36.87 -40.18 -15.30
CA GLN A 94 36.71 -39.19 -16.36
C GLN A 94 36.51 -39.89 -17.72
N PRO A 95 35.60 -39.40 -18.58
CA PRO A 95 35.49 -39.91 -19.94
C PRO A 95 36.76 -39.55 -20.73
N ARG A 96 37.45 -40.59 -21.21
CA ARG A 96 38.52 -40.47 -22.21
C ARG A 96 37.94 -39.84 -23.47
N ILE A 97 38.46 -38.67 -23.82
CA ILE A 97 38.26 -38.06 -25.14
C ILE A 97 39.32 -38.66 -26.06
N ASP A 98 38.88 -39.38 -27.09
CA ASP A 98 39.75 -39.94 -28.12
C ASP A 98 40.42 -38.82 -28.94
N PRO A 99 41.77 -38.76 -29.03
CA PRO A 99 42.48 -37.69 -29.73
C PRO A 99 42.59 -37.89 -31.26
N ALA A 100 41.69 -38.65 -31.89
CA ALA A 100 41.81 -39.06 -33.30
C ALA A 100 40.91 -38.32 -34.31
N LEU A 101 40.34 -37.16 -33.96
CA LEU A 101 39.47 -36.38 -34.86
C LEU A 101 39.91 -34.91 -35.05
N LEU A 102 41.22 -34.66 -34.95
CA LEU A 102 41.85 -33.40 -35.35
C LEU A 102 42.67 -33.59 -36.62
N MET A 103 42.02 -33.78 -37.76
CA MET A 103 42.58 -33.45 -39.09
C MET A 103 41.43 -33.52 -40.09
N LEU A 104 40.85 -32.38 -40.46
CA LEU A 104 40.34 -32.10 -41.80
C LEU A 104 40.04 -30.61 -41.88
N SER A 105 41.08 -29.87 -42.23
CA SER A 105 41.01 -28.49 -42.72
C SER A 105 40.20 -28.46 -44.01
N ASN A 106 39.16 -27.63 -44.07
CA ASN A 106 38.49 -27.26 -45.32
C ASN A 106 38.59 -25.74 -45.48
N PRO A 107 39.46 -25.22 -46.38
CA PRO A 107 39.50 -23.80 -46.68
C PRO A 107 38.61 -23.51 -47.89
N GLY A 108 37.68 -22.57 -47.71
CA GLY A 108 36.98 -21.92 -48.80
C GLY A 108 35.56 -22.44 -49.00
N VAL A 109 34.60 -21.58 -48.68
CA VAL A 109 33.45 -21.20 -49.51
C VAL A 109 32.63 -20.18 -48.71
N GLY A 110 32.38 -19.03 -49.34
CA GLY A 110 31.17 -18.22 -49.17
C GLY A 110 30.84 -17.67 -47.78
N ALA A 111 31.24 -16.43 -47.53
CA ALA A 111 30.56 -15.57 -46.58
C ALA A 111 29.05 -15.47 -46.92
N ASN A 112 28.21 -15.53 -45.88
CA ASN A 112 26.75 -15.31 -45.83
C ASN A 112 25.86 -16.53 -45.53
N ASP A 113 26.33 -17.54 -44.80
CA ASP A 113 25.41 -18.41 -44.05
C ASP A 113 25.12 -17.79 -42.68
N PHE A 114 23.98 -17.10 -42.63
CA PHE A 114 23.32 -16.66 -41.42
C PHE A 114 22.94 -17.92 -40.63
N VAL A 115 23.82 -18.32 -39.71
CA VAL A 115 23.60 -19.43 -38.80
C VAL A 115 22.23 -19.23 -38.15
N VAL A 116 21.27 -20.09 -38.52
CA VAL A 116 19.98 -20.22 -37.84
C VAL A 116 20.29 -20.73 -36.44
N GLY A 117 20.60 -19.78 -35.56
CA GLY A 117 20.81 -20.03 -34.15
C GLY A 117 19.58 -20.70 -33.59
N VAL A 118 19.81 -21.79 -32.86
CA VAL A 118 18.80 -22.48 -32.06
C VAL A 118 17.95 -21.42 -31.35
N ASN A 119 16.64 -21.40 -31.63
CA ASN A 119 15.68 -20.49 -31.03
C ASN A 119 15.62 -20.77 -29.52
N GLU A 120 16.58 -20.25 -28.76
CA GLU A 120 16.49 -20.28 -27.31
C GLU A 120 15.22 -19.51 -26.92
N PRO A 121 14.35 -20.11 -26.09
CA PRO A 121 13.13 -19.44 -25.66
C PRO A 121 13.51 -18.16 -24.91
N VAL A 122 13.12 -17.01 -25.47
CA VAL A 122 13.39 -15.72 -24.84
C VAL A 122 12.66 -15.69 -23.49
N PRO A 123 13.37 -15.45 -22.38
CA PRO A 123 12.75 -15.43 -21.06
C PRO A 123 11.75 -14.28 -20.96
N ASN A 124 10.63 -14.53 -20.27
CA ASN A 124 9.64 -13.51 -19.94
C ASN A 124 9.92 -12.93 -18.55
N ILE A 125 9.89 -11.61 -18.44
CA ILE A 125 10.04 -10.86 -17.20
C ILE A 125 8.67 -10.34 -16.78
N THR A 126 8.33 -10.54 -15.49
CA THR A 126 7.11 -9.97 -14.91
C THR A 126 7.42 -8.59 -14.36
N VAL A 127 6.73 -7.57 -14.87
CA VAL A 127 6.90 -6.17 -14.49
C VAL A 127 5.63 -5.69 -13.81
N GLU A 128 5.74 -5.22 -12.57
CA GLU A 128 4.64 -4.66 -11.81
C GLU A 128 4.76 -3.13 -11.80
N VAL A 129 3.82 -2.47 -12.48
CA VAL A 129 3.72 -1.02 -12.54
C VAL A 129 2.91 -0.54 -11.34
N VAL A 130 3.53 0.31 -10.52
CA VAL A 130 2.92 0.87 -9.30
C VAL A 130 2.53 2.30 -9.55
N ASP A 131 1.22 2.53 -9.66
CA ASP A 131 0.64 3.87 -9.79
C ASP A 131 0.08 4.36 -8.46
N TYR A 132 0.29 5.64 -8.18
CA TYR A 132 -0.27 6.32 -7.01
C TYR A 132 -1.47 7.13 -7.47
N ALA A 133 -2.67 6.66 -7.13
CA ALA A 133 -3.89 7.36 -7.48
C ALA A 133 -3.80 8.83 -7.02
N ALA A 134 -3.97 9.77 -7.94
CA ALA A 134 -3.71 11.20 -7.73
C ALA A 134 -4.44 11.81 -6.51
N LYS A 135 -5.50 11.16 -6.01
CA LYS A 135 -6.30 11.62 -4.88
C LYS A 135 -5.95 10.94 -3.54
N ASP A 136 -5.33 9.76 -3.57
CA ASP A 136 -4.99 8.98 -2.37
C ASP A 136 -3.57 8.43 -2.50
N LYS A 137 -2.58 9.18 -1.98
CA LYS A 137 -1.16 8.74 -1.91
C LYS A 137 -0.97 7.45 -1.10
N THR A 138 -2.01 6.96 -0.43
CA THR A 138 -2.02 5.74 0.38
C THR A 138 -2.40 4.50 -0.43
N LYS A 139 -3.17 4.63 -1.52
CA LYS A 139 -3.63 3.50 -2.31
C LYS A 139 -2.75 3.31 -3.54
N GLN A 140 -1.86 2.33 -3.45
CA GLN A 140 -1.05 1.87 -4.57
C GLN A 140 -1.90 0.97 -5.46
N MET A 141 -2.05 1.33 -6.73
CA MET A 141 -2.62 0.45 -7.74
C MET A 141 -1.47 -0.27 -8.45
N LYS A 142 -1.44 -1.59 -8.32
CA LYS A 142 -0.42 -2.44 -8.94
C LYS A 142 -1.00 -3.10 -10.18
N THR A 143 -0.38 -2.89 -11.34
CA THR A 143 -0.69 -3.66 -12.56
C THR A 143 0.50 -4.53 -12.93
N GLN A 144 0.29 -5.82 -13.14
CA GLN A 144 1.30 -6.71 -13.68
C GLN A 144 1.26 -6.78 -15.20
N LEU A 145 2.43 -6.75 -15.83
CA LEU A 145 2.69 -6.88 -17.25
C LEU A 145 3.71 -8.02 -17.46
N ILE A 146 3.49 -8.87 -18.46
CA ILE A 146 4.46 -9.89 -18.86
C ILE A 146 5.15 -9.38 -20.12
N ILE A 147 6.47 -9.20 -20.05
CA ILE A 147 7.27 -8.57 -21.11
C ILE A 147 8.42 -9.50 -21.50
N PRO A 148 8.64 -9.78 -22.80
CA PRO A 148 9.78 -10.59 -23.23
C PRO A 148 11.09 -9.82 -22.99
N ALA A 149 12.14 -10.52 -22.54
CA ALA A 149 13.42 -9.90 -22.18
C ALA A 149 14.14 -9.22 -23.36
N ASN A 150 13.79 -9.54 -24.60
CA ASN A 150 14.35 -8.94 -25.82
C ASN A 150 13.54 -7.73 -26.34
N ILE A 151 12.59 -7.21 -25.56
CA ILE A 151 11.81 -6.03 -25.97
C ILE A 151 12.75 -4.83 -26.24
N PRO A 152 12.55 -4.07 -27.34
CA PRO A 152 13.25 -2.82 -27.55
C PRO A 152 12.98 -1.84 -26.40
N SER A 153 13.99 -1.08 -25.98
CA SER A 153 13.87 -0.13 -24.86
C SER A 153 12.77 0.91 -25.09
N ILE A 154 12.62 1.40 -26.33
CA ILE A 154 11.58 2.35 -26.73
C ILE A 154 10.18 1.78 -26.47
N ASP A 155 9.96 0.53 -26.87
CA ASP A 155 8.67 -0.15 -26.69
C ASP A 155 8.38 -0.43 -25.22
N PHE A 156 9.41 -0.80 -24.45
CA PHE A 156 9.30 -0.97 -23.01
C PHE A 156 8.84 0.33 -22.35
N PHE A 157 9.55 1.44 -22.56
CA PHE A 157 9.20 2.73 -21.96
C PHE A 157 7.82 3.21 -22.43
N SER A 158 7.49 3.05 -23.71
CA SER A 158 6.18 3.41 -24.26
C SER A 158 5.04 2.68 -23.55
N ARG A 159 5.15 1.36 -23.37
CA ARG A 159 4.14 0.55 -22.65
C ARG A 159 4.00 0.97 -21.19
N ILE A 160 5.12 1.25 -20.54
CA ILE A 160 5.15 1.63 -19.12
C ILE A 160 4.56 3.04 -18.92
N HIS A 161 4.91 4.01 -19.77
CA HIS A 161 4.33 5.37 -19.75
C HIS A 161 2.83 5.36 -20.05
N ALA A 162 2.41 4.62 -21.09
CA ALA A 162 1.00 4.46 -21.41
C ALA A 162 0.22 3.82 -20.26
N ARG A 163 0.84 2.88 -19.54
CA ARG A 163 0.17 2.20 -18.41
C ARG A 163 0.04 3.08 -17.16
N MET A 164 1.02 3.95 -16.89
CA MET A 164 0.96 4.93 -15.80
C MET A 164 0.20 6.21 -16.17
N ASN A 165 -0.17 6.38 -17.44
CA ASN A 165 -0.79 7.61 -17.94
C ASN A 165 0.04 8.87 -17.59
N ILE A 166 1.36 8.78 -17.78
CA ILE A 166 2.32 9.87 -17.52
C ILE A 166 2.97 10.34 -18.83
N ASP A 167 3.31 11.63 -18.87
CA ASP A 167 4.01 12.22 -20.01
C ASP A 167 5.47 11.70 -20.08
N PRO A 168 5.90 11.08 -21.18
CA PRO A 168 7.28 10.60 -21.34
C PRO A 168 8.34 11.72 -21.19
N ALA A 169 7.99 12.97 -21.46
CA ALA A 169 8.94 14.08 -21.40
C ALA A 169 9.29 14.50 -19.97
N THR A 170 8.39 14.31 -19.01
CA THR A 170 8.58 14.72 -17.61
C THR A 170 8.87 13.53 -16.71
N ALA A 171 8.38 12.34 -17.06
CA ALA A 171 8.47 11.17 -16.20
C ALA A 171 9.91 10.76 -15.88
N THR A 172 10.23 10.61 -14.58
CA THR A 172 11.45 9.92 -14.14
C THR A 172 11.08 8.57 -13.53
N LEU A 173 11.47 7.49 -14.20
CA LEU A 173 11.16 6.13 -13.75
C LEU A 173 12.24 5.59 -12.82
N GLY A 174 11.79 4.83 -11.83
CA GLY A 174 12.65 4.02 -10.97
C GLY A 174 12.13 2.59 -10.92
N TRP A 175 13.03 1.65 -10.66
CA TRP A 175 12.71 0.24 -10.52
C TRP A 175 13.35 -0.36 -9.28
N LYS A 176 12.75 -1.42 -8.75
CA LYS A 176 13.33 -2.26 -7.71
C LYS A 176 12.83 -3.68 -7.84
N GLU A 177 13.47 -4.61 -7.14
CA GLU A 177 12.97 -5.97 -7.04
C GLU A 177 11.84 -6.02 -6.02
N SER A 178 10.82 -6.86 -6.25
CA SER A 178 9.73 -7.10 -5.28
C SER A 178 10.21 -7.54 -3.89
N GLN A 179 11.44 -8.06 -3.78
CA GLN A 179 12.04 -8.48 -2.51
C GLN A 179 12.99 -7.46 -1.90
N ASP A 180 13.33 -6.39 -2.63
CA ASP A 180 14.09 -5.29 -2.05
C ASP A 180 13.29 -4.70 -0.87
N ARG A 181 13.99 -4.23 0.17
CA ARG A 181 13.30 -3.73 1.35
C ARG A 181 12.50 -2.51 0.93
N ARG A 182 11.31 -2.33 1.52
CA ARG A 182 10.44 -1.17 1.24
C ARG A 182 11.14 0.20 1.39
N ARG A 183 12.23 0.26 2.16
CA ARG A 183 13.02 1.49 2.41
C ARG A 183 14.19 1.68 1.45
N ASP A 184 14.54 0.67 0.68
CA ASP A 184 15.65 0.76 -0.24
C ASP A 184 15.27 1.72 -1.38
N PRO A 185 16.22 2.58 -1.81
CA PRO A 185 15.96 3.52 -2.89
C PRO A 185 15.71 2.75 -4.19
N HIS A 186 14.78 3.23 -5.00
CA HIS A 186 14.56 2.66 -6.34
C HIS A 186 15.76 3.01 -7.23
N ASN A 187 16.22 2.03 -8.01
CA ASN A 187 17.25 2.21 -9.02
C ASN A 187 16.66 3.03 -10.17
N ARG A 188 17.43 3.98 -10.71
CA ARG A 188 16.97 4.82 -11.82
C ARG A 188 16.78 3.98 -13.10
N LEU A 189 15.74 4.26 -13.88
CA LEU A 189 15.44 3.61 -15.16
C LEU A 189 15.23 4.68 -16.24
N SER A 190 16.31 5.26 -16.76
CA SER A 190 16.24 6.40 -17.69
C SER A 190 16.85 6.12 -19.06
N THR A 191 17.80 5.19 -19.15
CA THR A 191 18.51 4.86 -20.38
C THR A 191 18.22 3.42 -20.82
N ALA A 192 18.50 3.12 -22.09
CA ALA A 192 18.45 1.74 -22.60
C ALA A 192 19.45 0.82 -21.87
N GLN A 193 20.57 1.37 -21.42
CA GLN A 193 21.58 0.64 -20.64
C GLN A 193 21.03 0.26 -19.27
N ASP A 194 20.37 1.19 -18.56
CA ASP A 194 19.74 0.91 -17.26
C ASP A 194 18.74 -0.25 -17.35
N LEU A 195 17.97 -0.29 -18.43
CA LEU A 195 17.00 -1.37 -18.70
C LEU A 195 17.69 -2.70 -18.97
N SER A 196 18.74 -2.71 -19.80
CA SER A 196 19.52 -3.92 -20.09
C SER A 196 20.16 -4.50 -18.82
N ASP A 197 20.75 -3.64 -17.98
CA ASP A 197 21.36 -4.04 -16.72
C ASP A 197 20.32 -4.55 -15.72
N ALA A 198 19.15 -3.91 -15.65
CA ALA A 198 18.01 -4.38 -14.85
C ALA A 198 17.55 -5.77 -15.29
N PHE A 199 17.35 -5.99 -16.59
CA PHE A 199 16.90 -7.28 -17.12
C PHE A 199 17.95 -8.37 -16.92
N LYS A 200 19.23 -8.08 -17.17
CA LYS A 200 20.32 -9.02 -16.92
C LYS A 200 20.36 -9.45 -15.46
N ARG A 201 20.17 -8.51 -14.53
CA ARG A 201 20.09 -8.79 -13.09
C ARG A 201 18.88 -9.67 -12.74
N LEU A 202 17.69 -9.34 -13.26
CA LEU A 202 16.46 -10.10 -13.00
C LEU A 202 16.52 -11.53 -13.57
N ILE A 203 17.05 -11.71 -14.77
CA ILE A 203 17.24 -13.03 -15.39
C ILE A 203 18.25 -13.86 -14.58
N THR A 204 19.35 -13.25 -14.12
CA THR A 204 20.33 -13.93 -13.26
C THR A 204 19.69 -14.41 -11.96
N LEU A 205 18.82 -13.60 -11.36
CA LEU A 205 18.08 -13.96 -10.15
C LEU A 205 17.03 -15.05 -10.42
N GLN A 206 16.32 -14.98 -11.55
CA GLN A 206 15.33 -15.96 -11.96
C GLN A 206 15.98 -17.33 -12.18
N ASN A 207 17.17 -17.38 -12.80
CA ASN A 207 17.92 -18.61 -13.00
C ASN A 207 18.45 -19.21 -11.68
N ARG A 208 18.77 -18.37 -10.69
CA ARG A 208 19.22 -18.82 -9.36
C ARG A 208 18.06 -19.30 -8.48
N ARG A 209 16.85 -18.76 -8.67
CA ARG A 209 15.69 -19.00 -7.79
C ARG A 209 14.69 -19.95 -8.42
N ARG A 210 14.55 -21.15 -7.86
CA ARG A 210 13.64 -22.17 -8.38
C ARG A 210 12.18 -22.01 -7.93
N LYS A 211 11.90 -21.31 -6.82
CA LYS A 211 10.60 -21.38 -6.13
C LYS A 211 9.72 -20.12 -6.20
N LYS A 212 10.29 -18.93 -6.40
CA LYS A 212 9.53 -17.66 -6.35
C LYS A 212 9.76 -16.83 -7.62
N PRO A 213 8.69 -16.31 -8.26
CA PRO A 213 8.84 -15.47 -9.43
C PRO A 213 9.57 -14.18 -9.07
N VAL A 214 10.48 -13.75 -9.92
CA VAL A 214 11.19 -12.47 -9.77
C VAL A 214 10.36 -11.39 -10.48
N ILE A 215 9.82 -10.46 -9.70
CA ILE A 215 8.99 -9.35 -10.20
C ILE A 215 9.77 -8.04 -10.10
N MET A 216 9.79 -7.29 -11.20
CA MET A 216 10.35 -5.92 -11.29
C MET A 216 9.26 -4.90 -10.96
N GLU A 217 9.34 -4.22 -9.82
CA GLU A 217 8.43 -3.12 -9.50
C GLU A 217 8.94 -1.81 -10.13
N VAL A 218 8.11 -1.16 -10.96
CA VAL A 218 8.42 0.13 -11.61
C VAL A 218 7.52 1.22 -11.03
N VAL A 219 8.13 2.35 -10.65
CA VAL A 219 7.47 3.52 -10.03
C VAL A 219 7.86 4.80 -10.75
N ASN A 220 6.98 5.82 -10.71
CA ASN A 220 7.35 7.20 -11.03
C ASN A 220 8.01 7.85 -9.80
N LEU A 221 9.25 8.32 -9.94
CA LEU A 221 10.05 8.93 -8.88
C LEU A 221 9.61 10.35 -8.54
N GLU A 222 9.04 11.10 -9.49
CA GLU A 222 8.61 12.49 -9.26
C GLU A 222 7.50 12.57 -8.21
N VAL A 223 6.56 11.63 -8.23
CA VAL A 223 5.42 11.60 -7.31
C VAL A 223 5.86 11.32 -5.86
N GLN A 224 7.02 10.70 -5.64
CA GLN A 224 7.52 10.38 -4.30
C GLN A 224 8.31 11.50 -3.63
N ALA A 225 8.86 12.45 -4.39
CA ALA A 225 9.68 13.53 -3.84
C ALA A 225 8.87 14.47 -2.91
N ASP A 226 7.57 14.64 -3.17
CA ASP A 226 6.75 15.68 -2.55
C ASP A 226 5.93 15.22 -1.32
N GLY A 227 6.27 14.11 -0.68
CA GLY A 227 5.52 13.74 0.52
C GLY A 227 6.08 12.59 1.31
N LYS A 228 6.86 12.90 2.35
CA LYS A 228 6.82 12.07 3.56
C LYS A 228 5.41 12.19 4.15
N PRO A 229 4.58 11.14 4.16
CA PRO A 229 3.31 11.20 4.88
C PRO A 229 3.61 11.21 6.38
N THR A 230 3.50 12.39 6.98
CA THR A 230 3.47 12.53 8.43
C THR A 230 2.25 11.77 8.93
N LYS A 231 2.48 10.70 9.68
CA LYS A 231 1.45 9.85 10.28
C LYS A 231 0.51 10.67 11.16
N GLN A 232 -0.64 11.09 10.64
CA GLN A 232 -1.79 11.48 11.46
C GLN A 232 -3.08 10.93 10.86
N ALA A 233 -3.80 10.21 11.72
CA ALA A 233 -5.22 9.87 11.66
C ALA A 233 -5.74 9.16 10.40
N GLU A 234 -5.43 7.87 10.35
CA GLU A 234 -6.22 6.86 9.63
C GLU A 234 -7.55 6.64 10.38
N LYS A 235 -8.63 7.29 9.92
CA LYS A 235 -10.00 6.85 10.20
C LYS A 235 -10.95 7.33 9.09
N GLN A 236 -11.63 6.36 8.49
CA GLN A 236 -12.78 6.44 7.58
C GLN A 236 -12.50 6.77 6.10
N SER A 237 -12.43 5.71 5.28
CA SER A 237 -12.78 5.78 3.86
C SER A 237 -13.64 4.57 3.49
N GLU A 238 -14.92 4.65 3.81
CA GLU A 238 -15.96 3.88 3.12
C GLU A 238 -16.91 4.90 2.49
N THR A 239 -17.25 4.65 1.21
CA THR A 239 -17.92 5.50 0.19
C THR A 239 -16.98 6.37 -0.65
N ALA A 240 -16.55 5.78 -1.77
CA ALA A 240 -15.96 6.48 -2.90
C ALA A 240 -17.03 7.42 -3.48
N ILE A 241 -16.91 8.71 -3.22
CA ILE A 241 -17.74 9.74 -3.84
C ILE A 241 -17.54 9.62 -5.35
N THR A 242 -18.61 9.35 -6.08
CA THR A 242 -18.59 9.35 -7.54
C THR A 242 -18.31 10.78 -8.04
N ILE A 243 -17.40 10.88 -9.02
CA ILE A 243 -16.99 12.15 -9.65
C ILE A 243 -18.19 13.01 -10.11
N PRO A 244 -19.30 12.46 -10.67
CA PRO A 244 -20.41 13.29 -11.15
C PRO A 244 -21.13 14.10 -10.06
N GLU A 245 -21.29 13.58 -8.86
CA GLU A 245 -21.97 14.29 -7.75
C GLU A 245 -21.14 15.49 -7.31
N LEU A 246 -19.80 15.33 -7.28
CA LEU A 246 -18.90 16.43 -6.96
C LEU A 246 -19.02 17.57 -7.99
N GLU A 247 -19.13 17.24 -9.28
CA GLU A 247 -19.30 18.23 -10.34
C GLU A 247 -20.67 18.91 -10.28
N LYS A 248 -21.74 18.15 -9.99
CA LYS A 248 -23.10 18.68 -9.78
C LYS A 248 -23.13 19.70 -8.63
N VAL A 249 -22.56 19.36 -7.47
CA VAL A 249 -22.50 20.27 -6.32
C VAL A 249 -21.63 21.49 -6.61
N LYS A 250 -20.49 21.33 -7.30
CA LYS A 250 -19.64 22.46 -7.72
C LYS A 250 -20.40 23.43 -8.62
N ALA A 251 -21.14 22.92 -9.59
CA ALA A 251 -21.92 23.75 -10.51
C ALA A 251 -22.98 24.56 -9.76
N LYS A 252 -23.73 23.93 -8.84
CA LYS A 252 -24.79 24.59 -8.06
C LYS A 252 -24.26 25.63 -7.07
N LEU A 253 -23.11 25.38 -6.45
CA LEU A 253 -22.51 26.30 -5.46
C LEU A 253 -21.62 27.38 -6.09
N THR A 254 -21.52 27.46 -7.41
CA THR A 254 -20.72 28.50 -8.07
C THR A 254 -21.39 29.86 -7.91
N CYS A 255 -20.67 30.80 -7.32
CA CYS A 255 -21.20 32.10 -6.94
C CYS A 255 -20.92 33.18 -8.00
N ALA A 256 -21.96 33.84 -8.51
CA ALA A 256 -21.82 34.93 -9.49
C ALA A 256 -21.05 36.16 -8.95
N LEU A 257 -21.17 36.46 -7.64
CA LEU A 257 -20.48 37.59 -7.01
C LEU A 257 -19.00 37.34 -6.72
N HIS A 258 -18.57 36.06 -6.71
CA HIS A 258 -17.20 35.68 -6.39
C HIS A 258 -16.59 34.89 -7.54
N PRO A 259 -16.35 35.52 -8.71
CA PRO A 259 -15.78 34.84 -9.85
C PRO A 259 -14.37 34.33 -9.54
N GLY A 260 -14.07 33.10 -9.96
CA GLY A 260 -12.73 32.53 -9.86
C GLY A 260 -12.72 31.01 -9.82
N ARG A 261 -11.58 30.42 -10.17
CA ARG A 261 -11.37 28.97 -10.00
C ARG A 261 -11.43 28.64 -8.51
N ASN A 262 -12.21 27.62 -8.15
CA ASN A 262 -12.39 27.14 -6.77
C ASN A 262 -13.07 28.13 -5.81
N ARG A 263 -13.99 28.95 -6.32
CA ARG A 263 -14.81 29.86 -5.51
C ARG A 263 -16.25 29.36 -5.46
N TRP A 264 -16.58 28.61 -4.41
CA TRP A 264 -17.96 28.18 -4.13
C TRP A 264 -18.49 28.96 -2.94
N CYS A 265 -19.77 29.31 -2.96
CA CYS A 265 -20.41 29.94 -1.80
C CYS A 265 -21.77 29.30 -1.55
N TYR A 266 -22.07 29.11 -0.27
CA TYR A 266 -23.44 28.91 0.15
C TYR A 266 -24.13 30.28 0.25
N VAL A 267 -25.27 30.44 -0.43
CA VAL A 267 -26.08 31.66 -0.35
C VAL A 267 -27.19 31.40 0.65
N MET A 268 -27.18 32.14 1.76
CA MET A 268 -28.20 31.92 2.79
C MET A 268 -29.60 32.25 2.23
N PRO A 269 -30.59 31.36 2.44
CA PRO A 269 -31.92 31.52 1.88
C PRO A 269 -32.64 32.75 2.47
N PRO A 270 -33.70 33.24 1.80
CA PRO A 270 -34.48 34.40 2.24
C PRO A 270 -35.07 34.25 3.65
N THR A 271 -35.27 33.02 4.10
CA THR A 271 -35.81 32.65 5.41
C THR A 271 -34.81 32.77 6.56
N SER A 272 -33.52 32.89 6.25
CA SER A 272 -32.46 32.98 7.26
C SER A 272 -32.37 34.39 7.86
N LYS A 273 -31.69 34.52 9.01
CA LYS A 273 -31.45 35.81 9.69
C LYS A 273 -30.67 36.82 8.81
N HIS A 274 -29.90 36.32 7.84
CA HIS A 274 -29.06 37.13 6.96
C HIS A 274 -29.27 36.70 5.49
N PRO A 275 -30.44 37.02 4.92
CA PRO A 275 -30.80 36.58 3.58
C PRO A 275 -29.82 37.13 2.54
N GLY A 276 -29.42 36.30 1.59
CA GLY A 276 -28.47 36.68 0.54
C GLY A 276 -27.02 36.84 0.99
N LYS A 277 -26.69 36.51 2.25
CA LYS A 277 -25.29 36.48 2.68
C LYS A 277 -24.58 35.28 2.05
N HIS A 278 -23.42 35.53 1.45
CA HIS A 278 -22.58 34.50 0.86
C HIS A 278 -21.56 33.98 1.88
N ILE A 279 -21.53 32.68 2.10
CA ILE A 279 -20.54 32.00 2.94
C ILE A 279 -19.57 31.24 2.02
N PRO A 280 -18.28 31.62 1.96
CA PRO A 280 -17.31 30.97 1.10
C PRO A 280 -17.02 29.53 1.57
N LEU A 281 -17.06 28.59 0.65
CA LEU A 281 -16.81 27.17 0.88
C LEU A 281 -15.47 26.74 0.26
N GLY A 282 -14.68 26.00 1.03
CA GLY A 282 -13.48 25.31 0.53
C GLY A 282 -13.83 24.00 -0.17
N ILE A 283 -12.88 23.45 -0.95
CA ILE A 283 -13.07 22.19 -1.69
C ILE A 283 -13.47 21.02 -0.77
N ASP A 284 -12.94 20.98 0.45
CA ASP A 284 -13.25 19.93 1.42
C ASP A 284 -14.73 19.96 1.82
N HIS A 285 -15.30 21.17 1.95
CA HIS A 285 -16.72 21.35 2.26
C HIS A 285 -17.59 20.94 1.07
N VAL A 286 -17.21 21.34 -0.15
CA VAL A 286 -17.92 20.94 -1.36
C VAL A 286 -17.87 19.42 -1.57
N GLY A 287 -16.73 18.78 -1.27
CA GLY A 287 -16.58 17.33 -1.32
C GLY A 287 -17.42 16.61 -0.28
N LEU A 288 -17.44 17.10 0.95
CA LEU A 288 -18.27 16.55 2.01
C LEU A 288 -19.77 16.70 1.71
N TRP A 289 -20.18 17.82 1.11
CA TRP A 289 -21.54 18.03 0.65
C TRP A 289 -21.90 17.05 -0.47
N ALA A 290 -21.03 16.89 -1.48
CA ALA A 290 -21.22 15.91 -2.55
C ALA A 290 -21.38 14.48 -2.01
N ARG A 291 -20.61 14.10 -0.98
CA ARG A 291 -20.79 12.81 -0.29
C ARG A 291 -22.18 12.69 0.32
N LYS A 292 -22.64 13.71 1.04
CA LYS A 292 -23.97 13.68 1.68
C LYS A 292 -25.13 13.68 0.68
N VAL A 293 -24.96 14.31 -0.48
CA VAL A 293 -25.92 14.20 -1.59
C VAL A 293 -25.93 12.77 -2.13
N HIS A 294 -24.76 12.17 -2.33
CA HIS A 294 -24.65 10.78 -2.80
C HIS A 294 -25.27 9.78 -1.81
N ASP A 295 -25.07 9.99 -0.51
CA ASP A 295 -25.64 9.16 0.56
C ASP A 295 -27.17 9.38 0.75
N GLY A 296 -27.77 10.36 0.04
CA GLY A 296 -29.19 10.72 0.19
C GLY A 296 -29.51 11.44 1.51
N GLU A 297 -28.50 11.93 2.22
CA GLU A 297 -28.65 12.66 3.49
C GLU A 297 -28.80 14.18 3.30
N ALA A 298 -28.56 14.68 2.09
CA ALA A 298 -28.65 16.08 1.76
C ALA A 298 -29.42 16.29 0.46
N ASP A 299 -30.01 17.47 0.34
CA ASP A 299 -30.77 17.86 -0.83
C ASP A 299 -29.89 17.90 -2.10
N GLU A 300 -30.37 17.25 -3.15
CA GLU A 300 -29.71 17.24 -4.46
C GLU A 300 -29.62 18.64 -5.08
N ASP A 301 -30.53 19.54 -4.71
CA ASP A 301 -30.54 20.94 -5.14
C ASP A 301 -29.57 21.83 -4.37
N CYS A 302 -28.91 21.29 -3.34
CA CYS A 302 -27.95 22.02 -2.52
C CYS A 302 -28.56 23.31 -1.92
N ILE A 303 -29.88 23.33 -1.73
CA ILE A 303 -30.59 24.46 -1.12
C ILE A 303 -30.33 24.48 0.38
N ASP A 304 -30.51 23.31 0.99
CA ASP A 304 -30.27 23.10 2.41
C ASP A 304 -28.94 22.39 2.61
N PRO A 305 -28.02 22.99 3.36
CA PRO A 305 -26.72 22.42 3.50
C PRO A 305 -26.72 21.33 4.58
N PRO A 306 -25.87 20.30 4.45
CA PRO A 306 -25.81 19.21 5.42
C PRO A 306 -25.58 19.72 6.85
N ASN A 307 -26.30 19.16 7.83
CA ASN A 307 -26.28 19.56 9.24
C ASN A 307 -24.89 19.44 9.93
N ILE A 308 -23.93 18.83 9.25
CA ILE A 308 -22.53 18.68 9.68
C ILE A 308 -21.68 19.94 9.45
N PHE A 309 -22.16 20.87 8.66
CA PHE A 309 -21.51 22.15 8.48
C PHE A 309 -22.05 23.08 9.56
N ASN A 310 -21.32 23.25 10.66
CA ASN A 310 -21.59 24.31 11.63
C ASN A 310 -21.43 25.69 10.93
N PHE A 311 -22.42 26.12 10.15
CA PHE A 311 -22.33 27.35 9.36
C PHE A 311 -22.23 28.58 10.24
N ASP A 312 -22.82 28.55 11.43
CA ASP A 312 -22.68 29.62 12.41
C ASP A 312 -21.20 29.79 12.79
N GLU A 313 -20.50 28.69 13.07
CA GLU A 313 -19.07 28.69 13.38
C GLU A 313 -18.23 29.15 12.17
N MET A 314 -18.58 28.73 10.94
CA MET A 314 -17.90 29.20 9.73
C MET A 314 -18.15 30.68 9.43
N ALA A 315 -19.38 31.17 9.63
CA ALA A 315 -19.74 32.56 9.46
C ALA A 315 -19.07 33.46 10.51
N GLU A 316 -18.89 32.96 11.73
CA GLU A 316 -18.09 33.61 12.77
C GLU A 316 -16.60 33.61 12.44
N ARG A 317 -16.05 32.46 12.01
CA ARG A 317 -14.63 32.35 11.62
C ARG A 317 -14.29 33.19 10.39
N GLY A 318 -15.21 33.29 9.44
CA GLY A 318 -15.12 34.19 8.28
C GLY A 318 -15.04 35.64 8.70
N ARG A 319 -15.95 36.09 9.58
CA ARG A 319 -15.94 37.44 10.18
C ARG A 319 -14.64 37.71 10.93
N ALA A 320 -14.18 36.78 11.76
CA ALA A 320 -12.91 36.91 12.49
C ALA A 320 -11.69 37.04 11.54
N ARG A 321 -11.71 36.35 10.39
CA ARG A 321 -10.64 36.44 9.38
C ARG A 321 -10.67 37.77 8.65
N GLU A 322 -11.86 38.26 8.31
CA GLU A 322 -12.04 39.57 7.68
C GLU A 322 -11.59 40.70 8.63
N GLU A 323 -11.98 40.66 9.90
CA GLU A 323 -11.52 41.60 10.92
C GLU A 323 -9.99 41.58 11.10
N ARG A 324 -9.36 40.39 11.11
CA ARG A 324 -7.89 40.28 11.16
C ARG A 324 -7.23 40.88 9.91
N SER A 325 -7.85 40.71 8.74
CA SER A 325 -7.32 41.21 7.46
C SER A 325 -7.51 42.72 7.32
N ALA A 326 -8.59 43.27 7.89
CA ALA A 326 -8.80 44.72 8.01
C ALA A 326 -7.77 45.34 8.97
N ARG A 327 -7.47 44.68 10.10
CA ARG A 327 -6.44 45.13 11.05
C ARG A 327 -5.02 45.08 10.46
N SER A 328 -4.69 44.04 9.69
CA SER A 328 -3.34 43.93 9.09
C SER A 328 -3.07 44.93 7.97
N ARG A 329 -4.10 45.45 7.30
CA ARG A 329 -3.95 46.54 6.32
C ARG A 329 -3.86 47.93 6.95
N GLY A 330 -4.20 48.07 8.24
CA GLY A 330 -4.21 49.35 8.94
C GLY A 330 -2.94 49.70 9.72
N GLN A 331 -1.96 48.79 9.86
CA GLN A 331 -0.71 49.10 10.57
C GLN A 331 0.34 49.67 9.63
N ALA A 332 0.43 51.00 9.69
CA ALA A 332 1.50 51.83 9.17
C ALA A 332 2.89 51.39 9.68
N ALA A 333 3.86 51.48 8.77
CA ALA A 333 5.29 51.68 9.00
C ALA A 333 5.92 50.96 10.22
N LEU A 334 6.35 49.72 10.02
CA LEU A 334 7.34 49.12 10.91
C LEU A 334 8.72 49.78 10.70
N PRO A 335 9.46 50.14 11.77
CA PRO A 335 10.78 50.74 11.64
C PRO A 335 11.84 49.72 11.18
N PRO A 336 12.94 50.18 10.55
CA PRO A 336 13.96 49.32 9.95
C PRO A 336 14.69 48.47 10.98
N ILE A 337 14.78 47.15 10.74
CA ILE A 337 15.53 46.21 11.58
C ILE A 337 16.96 46.10 11.02
N HIS A 338 17.94 46.66 11.74
CA HIS A 338 19.37 46.50 11.46
C HIS A 338 19.92 45.25 12.19
N VAL A 339 20.48 44.30 11.45
CA VAL A 339 21.13 43.11 11.99
C VAL A 339 22.65 43.30 11.95
N HIS A 340 23.29 43.38 13.12
CA HIS A 340 24.74 43.41 13.25
C HIS A 340 25.31 41.98 13.27
N VAL A 341 26.08 41.62 12.23
CA VAL A 341 26.89 40.40 12.21
C VAL A 341 28.30 40.78 12.64
N ASN A 342 28.67 40.38 13.86
CA ASN A 342 29.97 40.72 14.44
C ASN A 342 31.05 39.77 13.88
N SER A 343 31.81 40.25 12.89
CA SER A 343 33.06 39.63 12.45
C SER A 343 34.20 40.13 13.34
N GLY A 344 34.45 39.40 14.43
CA GLY A 344 35.60 39.63 15.32
C GLY A 344 36.78 38.74 14.93
N SER A 345 37.81 39.36 14.36
CA SER A 345 39.15 38.83 14.13
C SER A 345 39.95 38.67 15.43
N GLY A 346 40.79 37.64 15.50
CA GLY A 346 42.04 37.69 16.27
C GLY A 346 42.24 36.55 17.29
N GLU A 347 43.01 35.54 16.87
CA GLU A 347 44.10 34.86 17.61
C GLU A 347 44.02 34.76 19.15
N GLN A 348 43.90 33.53 19.67
CA GLN A 348 45.01 32.84 20.36
C GLN A 348 44.63 31.46 20.94
N VAL A 349 45.48 30.47 20.63
CA VAL A 349 46.05 29.43 21.53
C VAL A 349 45.15 28.24 21.96
N LEU A 350 45.38 27.12 21.26
CA LEU A 350 45.64 25.75 21.74
C LEU A 350 44.96 25.29 23.05
N ARG A 351 44.08 24.29 22.94
CA ARG A 351 44.25 22.96 23.56
C ARG A 351 43.16 21.95 23.13
N ASP A 352 43.65 20.83 22.62
CA ASP A 352 43.17 19.44 22.71
C ASP A 352 41.69 19.19 23.01
N ILE A 353 40.94 18.77 21.98
CA ILE A 353 39.94 17.70 22.10
C ILE A 353 40.06 16.80 20.86
N ASP A 354 40.85 15.74 20.99
CA ASP A 354 40.78 14.56 20.13
C ASP A 354 39.40 13.90 20.29
N SER A 355 38.60 13.92 19.23
CA SER A 355 37.42 13.04 19.08
C SER A 355 37.10 12.86 17.59
N ASN A 356 38.05 12.33 16.85
CA ASN A 356 37.82 11.71 15.55
C ASN A 356 37.64 10.20 15.75
N VAL A 357 36.39 9.72 15.69
CA VAL A 357 36.10 8.30 15.47
C VAL A 357 35.45 8.16 14.10
N PRO A 358 36.13 7.54 13.11
CA PRO A 358 35.49 7.13 11.87
C PRO A 358 34.69 5.85 12.16
N THR A 359 33.36 5.94 12.19
CA THR A 359 32.51 4.76 12.38
C THR A 359 32.47 3.94 11.09
N SER A 360 32.99 2.73 11.18
CA SER A 360 33.32 1.84 10.09
C SER A 360 32.20 0.82 9.78
N HIS A 361 32.24 0.33 8.54
CA HIS A 361 31.70 -0.93 8.01
C HIS A 361 30.18 -1.18 7.97
N LYS A 362 29.63 -0.95 6.78
CA LYS A 362 28.36 -1.43 6.26
C LYS A 362 28.54 -2.86 5.74
N ARG A 363 28.09 -3.88 6.49
CA ARG A 363 28.07 -5.29 6.00
C ARG A 363 26.69 -5.66 5.43
N VAL A 364 26.80 -6.39 4.32
CA VAL A 364 25.77 -7.08 3.54
C VAL A 364 25.06 -8.12 4.42
N ARG A 365 23.76 -8.35 4.17
CA ARG A 365 22.94 -9.32 4.89
C ARG A 365 22.21 -10.18 3.87
N ASP A 366 22.62 -11.44 3.77
CA ASP A 366 21.90 -12.53 3.12
C ASP A 366 20.77 -13.05 4.03
N GLU A 367 19.67 -13.49 3.41
CA GLU A 367 18.52 -14.10 4.08
C GLU A 367 18.30 -15.51 3.51
N SER A 368 18.70 -16.53 4.28
CA SER A 368 18.09 -17.86 4.25
C SER A 368 18.18 -18.49 5.63
N SER A 369 17.05 -18.65 6.31
CA SER A 369 16.75 -19.84 7.13
C SER A 369 15.31 -19.73 7.62
N ASP A 370 14.48 -20.66 7.18
CA ASP A 370 13.21 -21.01 7.82
C ASP A 370 13.59 -21.85 9.04
N ASP A 371 13.51 -21.27 10.24
CA ASP A 371 13.70 -21.98 11.50
C ASP A 371 12.47 -21.73 12.36
N ASP A 372 11.61 -22.74 12.42
CA ASP A 372 10.40 -22.84 13.26
C ASP A 372 10.83 -23.01 14.72
N SER A 373 11.55 -22.03 15.25
CA SER A 373 11.88 -21.97 16.66
C SER A 373 10.63 -21.50 17.40
N ASP A 374 10.04 -22.44 18.15
CA ASP A 374 9.09 -22.25 19.26
C ASP A 374 9.74 -21.32 20.31
N ASP A 375 9.90 -20.05 19.94
CA ASP A 375 10.34 -18.99 20.83
C ASP A 375 9.30 -18.92 21.95
N ASP A 376 9.72 -19.31 23.15
CA ASP A 376 9.09 -18.99 24.42
C ASP A 376 8.83 -17.48 24.47
N ASP A 377 7.66 -17.11 23.93
CA ASP A 377 7.22 -15.74 23.80
C ASP A 377 7.27 -15.13 25.22
N ASP A 378 8.01 -14.03 25.36
CA ASP A 378 8.00 -13.13 26.53
C ASP A 378 6.53 -12.76 26.84
N THR A 379 5.83 -13.65 27.53
CA THR A 379 4.37 -13.61 27.68
C THR A 379 4.10 -12.67 28.84
N LEU A 380 3.73 -11.45 28.47
CA LEU A 380 3.39 -10.41 29.44
C LEU A 380 2.28 -10.92 30.38
N THR A 381 2.62 -11.10 31.66
CA THR A 381 1.68 -11.61 32.66
C THR A 381 0.67 -10.55 33.06
N ILE A 382 -0.49 -10.97 33.56
CA ILE A 382 -1.51 -10.03 34.03
C ILE A 382 -1.02 -9.24 35.26
N ILE A 383 -0.19 -9.85 36.09
CA ILE A 383 0.39 -9.25 37.29
C ILE A 383 1.28 -8.06 36.92
N ASP A 384 2.07 -8.17 35.85
CA ASP A 384 2.91 -7.06 35.37
C ASP A 384 2.08 -5.86 34.92
N VAL A 385 0.93 -6.12 34.27
CA VAL A 385 -0.01 -5.08 33.84
C VAL A 385 -0.66 -4.40 35.05
N LEU A 386 -1.13 -5.18 36.03
CA LEU A 386 -1.75 -4.65 37.25
C LEU A 386 -0.74 -3.84 38.07
N ARG A 387 0.52 -4.28 38.14
CA ARG A 387 1.60 -3.54 38.83
C ARG A 387 1.85 -2.19 38.16
N GLU A 388 1.96 -2.14 36.83
CA GLU A 388 2.12 -0.86 36.12
C GLU A 388 0.91 0.08 36.32
N LEU A 389 -0.31 -0.47 36.30
CA LEU A 389 -1.52 0.31 36.55
C LEU A 389 -1.58 0.84 37.98
N ASN A 390 -1.18 0.03 38.97
CA ASN A 390 -1.15 0.44 40.38
C ASN A 390 -0.16 1.59 40.61
N THR A 391 1.01 1.55 39.96
CA THR A 391 1.98 2.65 40.02
C THR A 391 1.42 3.96 39.44
N ARG A 392 0.58 3.88 38.39
CA ARG A 392 -0.02 5.07 37.75
C ARG A 392 -1.25 5.59 38.48
N TYR A 393 -2.03 4.71 39.10
CA TYR A 393 -3.31 5.01 39.71
C TYR A 393 -3.45 4.31 41.07
N PRO A 394 -2.65 4.70 42.09
CA PRO A 394 -2.60 3.99 43.38
C PRO A 394 -3.95 3.98 44.11
N ALA A 395 -4.79 5.01 43.90
CA ALA A 395 -6.12 5.11 44.52
C ALA A 395 -7.09 3.99 44.09
N LEU A 396 -6.87 3.36 42.93
CA LEU A 396 -7.73 2.28 42.43
C LEU A 396 -7.28 0.89 42.90
N ASN A 397 -6.12 0.80 43.56
CA ASN A 397 -5.52 -0.42 44.11
C ASN A 397 -5.64 -1.64 43.17
N TYR A 398 -5.06 -1.56 41.97
CA TYR A 398 -5.26 -2.56 40.92
C TYR A 398 -4.80 -3.98 41.30
N LEU A 399 -3.86 -4.09 42.25
CA LEU A 399 -3.35 -5.38 42.70
C LEU A 399 -4.41 -6.23 43.43
N GLN A 400 -5.46 -5.60 43.97
CA GLN A 400 -6.55 -6.34 44.64
C GLN A 400 -7.33 -7.26 43.69
N TYR A 401 -7.30 -7.00 42.39
CA TYR A 401 -8.01 -7.78 41.38
C TYR A 401 -7.21 -8.98 40.86
N ALA A 402 -5.95 -9.15 41.27
CA ALA A 402 -5.06 -10.18 40.73
C ALA A 402 -5.60 -11.59 40.98
N SER A 403 -5.99 -11.90 42.23
CA SER A 403 -6.52 -13.22 42.60
C SER A 403 -7.85 -13.53 41.91
N ALA A 404 -8.72 -12.53 41.74
CA ALA A 404 -10.00 -12.71 41.04
C ALA A 404 -9.81 -13.00 39.55
N LEU A 405 -8.86 -12.32 38.90
CA LEU A 405 -8.50 -12.59 37.49
C LEU A 405 -7.87 -13.98 37.31
N GLU A 406 -6.99 -14.38 38.23
CA GLU A 406 -6.35 -15.69 38.20
C GLU A 406 -7.35 -16.83 38.46
N ALA A 407 -8.28 -16.65 39.41
CA ALA A 407 -9.36 -17.59 39.66
C ALA A 407 -10.30 -17.79 38.45
N LYS A 408 -10.36 -16.79 37.56
CA LYS A 408 -11.10 -16.84 36.29
C LYS A 408 -10.24 -17.35 35.11
N GLY A 409 -9.00 -17.79 35.37
CA GLY A 409 -8.08 -18.31 34.36
C GLY A 409 -7.38 -17.24 33.50
N ILE A 410 -7.45 -15.97 33.88
CA ILE A 410 -6.84 -14.86 33.14
C ILE A 410 -5.44 -14.60 33.67
N VAL A 411 -4.50 -15.47 33.29
CA VAL A 411 -3.08 -15.39 33.72
C VAL A 411 -2.26 -14.44 32.82
N TYR A 412 -2.60 -14.37 31.53
CA TYR A 412 -1.84 -13.61 30.52
C TYR A 412 -2.58 -12.35 30.07
N ALA A 413 -1.81 -11.29 29.78
CA ALA A 413 -2.34 -10.00 29.35
C ALA A 413 -3.07 -10.05 28.00
N SER A 414 -2.70 -10.97 27.11
CA SER A 414 -3.39 -11.21 25.84
C SER A 414 -4.81 -11.72 26.07
N SER A 415 -4.99 -12.70 26.95
CA SER A 415 -6.29 -13.31 27.26
C SER A 415 -7.28 -12.31 27.85
N ALA A 416 -6.79 -11.33 28.63
CA ALA A 416 -7.64 -10.27 29.18
C ALA A 416 -8.32 -9.39 28.11
N LEU A 417 -7.80 -9.33 26.88
CA LEU A 417 -8.42 -8.51 25.83
C LEU A 417 -9.62 -9.18 25.15
N SER A 418 -9.86 -10.46 25.44
CA SER A 418 -10.96 -11.24 24.86
C SER A 418 -12.29 -11.06 25.59
N PHE A 419 -12.27 -10.46 26.78
CA PHE A 419 -13.44 -10.25 27.62
C PHE A 419 -13.97 -8.81 27.47
N ASP A 420 -15.29 -8.67 27.56
CA ASP A 420 -15.95 -7.39 27.44
C ASP A 420 -15.96 -6.60 28.76
N TYR A 421 -16.50 -5.38 28.71
CA TYR A 421 -16.58 -4.52 29.88
C TYR A 421 -17.48 -5.11 30.99
N ALA A 422 -18.58 -5.76 30.60
CA ALA A 422 -19.56 -6.31 31.53
C ALA A 422 -18.99 -7.46 32.37
N TYR A 423 -18.16 -8.30 31.76
CA TYR A 423 -17.45 -9.37 32.44
C TYR A 423 -16.58 -8.85 33.59
N TYR A 424 -15.76 -7.81 33.34
CA TYR A 424 -14.91 -7.25 34.39
C TYR A 424 -15.70 -6.64 35.56
N LYS A 425 -16.88 -6.09 35.25
CA LYS A 425 -17.77 -5.52 36.26
C LYS A 425 -18.44 -6.61 37.09
N ASN A 426 -19.05 -7.59 36.44
CA ASN A 426 -19.93 -8.57 37.09
C ASN A 426 -19.17 -9.76 37.66
N ASP A 427 -18.19 -10.29 36.93
CA ASP A 427 -17.47 -11.51 37.29
C ASP A 427 -16.20 -11.27 38.09
N VAL A 428 -15.48 -10.20 37.77
CA VAL A 428 -14.20 -9.86 38.43
C VAL A 428 -14.41 -8.85 39.57
N GLY A 429 -15.51 -8.10 39.54
CA GLY A 429 -15.83 -7.10 40.57
C GLY A 429 -14.97 -5.82 40.46
N MET A 430 -14.49 -5.47 39.26
CA MET A 430 -13.74 -4.24 39.06
C MET A 430 -14.67 -3.01 39.09
N ALA A 431 -14.20 -1.92 39.71
CA ALA A 431 -14.90 -0.64 39.66
C ALA A 431 -14.97 -0.07 38.23
N ASP A 432 -16.08 0.58 37.87
CA ASP A 432 -16.32 1.08 36.50
C ASP A 432 -15.19 1.97 35.95
N GLY A 433 -14.64 2.86 36.80
CA GLY A 433 -13.51 3.71 36.44
C GLY A 433 -12.19 2.95 36.24
N ALA A 434 -12.05 1.79 36.89
CA ALA A 434 -10.85 0.97 36.80
C ALA A 434 -10.80 0.13 35.50
N ILE A 435 -11.96 -0.37 35.04
CA ILE A 435 -12.08 -1.28 33.87
C ILE A 435 -11.57 -0.61 32.59
N ALA A 436 -12.03 0.61 32.29
CA ALA A 436 -11.67 1.30 31.06
C ALA A 436 -10.15 1.58 30.99
N ALA A 437 -9.55 1.95 32.12
CA ALA A 437 -8.12 2.18 32.22
C ALA A 437 -7.32 0.87 32.12
N PHE A 438 -7.82 -0.22 32.70
CA PHE A 438 -7.25 -1.56 32.59
C PHE A 438 -7.21 -2.04 31.12
N ILE A 439 -8.36 -2.19 30.45
CA ILE A 439 -8.45 -2.68 29.07
C ILE A 439 -7.55 -1.87 28.13
N ARG A 440 -7.61 -0.53 28.24
CA ARG A 440 -6.80 0.38 27.41
C ARG A 440 -5.31 0.20 27.65
N ARG A 441 -4.87 -0.02 28.90
CA ARG A 441 -3.45 -0.19 29.24
C ARG A 441 -2.94 -1.56 28.82
N THR A 442 -3.68 -2.62 29.14
CA THR A 442 -3.38 -4.00 28.71
C THR A 442 -3.17 -4.05 27.20
N GLY A 443 -4.08 -3.46 26.42
CA GLY A 443 -3.97 -3.41 24.96
C GLY A 443 -2.73 -2.68 24.45
N LYS A 444 -2.30 -1.61 25.14
CA LYS A 444 -1.07 -0.89 24.79
C LYS A 444 0.18 -1.72 25.11
N MET A 445 0.21 -2.40 26.26
CA MET A 445 1.37 -3.20 26.67
C MET A 445 1.55 -4.43 25.79
N VAL A 446 0.46 -5.14 25.46
CA VAL A 446 0.49 -6.30 24.54
C VAL A 446 1.01 -5.87 23.15
N LYS A 447 0.54 -4.75 22.61
CA LYS A 447 1.04 -4.22 21.33
C LYS A 447 2.52 -3.84 21.40
N ALA A 448 2.98 -3.30 22.54
CA ALA A 448 4.37 -2.95 22.75
C ALA A 448 5.28 -4.18 22.86
N ALA A 449 4.83 -5.24 23.55
CA ALA A 449 5.53 -6.51 23.65
C ALA A 449 5.72 -7.15 22.26
N LYS A 450 4.64 -7.28 21.47
CA LYS A 450 4.70 -7.79 20.09
C LYS A 450 5.68 -7.00 19.22
N LYS A 451 5.69 -5.67 19.34
CA LYS A 451 6.62 -4.81 18.59
C LYS A 451 8.09 -5.00 19.00
N LYS A 452 8.36 -5.32 20.27
CA LYS A 452 9.73 -5.58 20.75
C LYS A 452 10.24 -6.92 20.24
N ASN A 453 9.40 -7.97 20.29
CA ASN A 453 9.78 -9.31 19.84
C ASN A 453 10.09 -9.32 18.33
N GLY A 454 9.28 -8.63 17.52
CA GLY A 454 9.54 -8.45 16.09
C GLY A 454 10.83 -7.67 15.76
N LYS A 455 11.46 -6.99 16.72
CA LYS A 455 12.73 -6.26 16.51
C LYS A 455 13.96 -7.04 16.97
N LYS A 456 13.84 -7.94 17.97
CA LYS A 456 14.97 -8.73 18.48
C LYS A 456 15.41 -9.83 17.52
N ARG A 457 14.46 -10.48 16.82
CA ARG A 457 14.76 -11.47 15.76
C ARG A 457 15.62 -10.93 14.60
N ALA A 458 15.78 -9.61 14.49
CA ALA A 458 16.62 -9.02 13.47
C ALA A 458 18.13 -8.92 13.84
N ARG A 459 18.56 -9.25 15.07
CA ARG A 459 19.89 -8.83 15.57
C ARG A 459 20.87 -9.94 15.99
N THR A 460 20.47 -11.19 16.09
CA THR A 460 21.36 -12.33 16.37
C THR A 460 21.79 -12.98 15.05
N ALA A 461 22.71 -12.34 14.33
CA ALA A 461 23.55 -13.03 13.35
C ALA A 461 24.90 -13.26 14.03
N VAL A 462 25.26 -14.53 14.18
CA VAL A 462 26.51 -15.02 14.75
C VAL A 462 27.69 -14.36 14.01
N PRO A 463 28.70 -13.81 14.72
CA PRO A 463 29.90 -13.33 14.05
C PRO A 463 30.70 -14.52 13.53
N ASP A 464 30.64 -14.76 12.21
CA ASP A 464 31.54 -15.69 11.52
C ASP A 464 32.99 -15.32 11.82
N ASN A 465 33.64 -16.23 12.54
CA ASN A 465 35.02 -16.15 12.96
C ASN A 465 35.81 -17.24 12.21
N GLU A 466 35.92 -17.11 10.88
CA GLU A 466 36.81 -17.94 10.08
C GLU A 466 37.56 -17.08 9.05
N LYS A 467 38.77 -16.68 9.44
CA LYS A 467 39.89 -16.43 8.52
C LYS A 467 41.15 -16.94 9.19
N GLU A 468 41.48 -18.19 8.91
CA GLU A 468 42.85 -18.67 8.97
C GLU A 468 43.11 -19.57 7.76
N ASN A 469 44.26 -19.33 7.12
CA ASN A 469 44.86 -19.91 5.90
C ASN A 469 44.47 -19.32 4.54
#